data_AF-A0A3Q8U2N2-F1
#
_entry.id   AF-A0A3Q8U2N2-F1
#
_cell.length_a   1.000
_cell.length_b   1.000
_cell.length_c   1.000
_cell.angle_alpha   90.00
_cell.angle_beta   90.00
_cell.angle_gamma   90.00
#
_symmetry.space_group_name_H-M   'P 1'
#
loop_
_entity.id
_entity.type
_entity.pdbx_description
1 polymer ?
#
loop_
_entity_poly.entity_id
_entity_poly.type
_entity_poly.pdbx_seq_one_letter_code
_entity_poly.pdbx_strand_id
1 'polypeptide(L)'
;MKDHLENNTQYTLDELVTWFSARSRICSTKLWPAALKGETVFEVGDYTYRFTHIKNDIYLLHAVESNSLINPHQAFNVKKMVAYILILGAVATIAVSLWANL
;
A
#
# COMPACT_ATOMS: atom_id res chain seq x y z
N MET A 1 22.44 -2.60 8.23
CA MET A 1 21.43 -3.64 7.87
C MET A 1 20.18 -2.89 7.48
N LYS A 2 19.43 -3.28 6.43
CA LYS A 2 18.16 -2.60 6.09
C LYS A 2 17.18 -2.74 7.26
N ASP A 3 16.53 -1.64 7.63
CA ASP A 3 15.60 -1.58 8.77
C ASP A 3 14.23 -2.21 8.45
N HIS A 4 13.90 -2.34 7.17
CA HIS A 4 12.69 -3.01 6.65
C HIS A 4 13.01 -3.80 5.37
N LEU A 5 12.10 -4.71 5.00
CA LEU A 5 12.11 -5.42 3.72
C LEU A 5 11.45 -4.58 2.62
N GLU A 6 11.89 -4.73 1.37
CA GLU A 6 11.38 -3.92 0.26
C GLU A 6 9.95 -4.32 -0.11
N ASN A 7 9.09 -3.30 -0.25
CA ASN A 7 7.70 -3.50 -0.66
C ASN A 7 7.63 -4.00 -2.11
N ASN A 8 6.64 -4.87 -2.40
CA ASN A 8 6.42 -5.51 -3.70
C ASN A 8 7.63 -6.33 -4.20
N THR A 9 8.46 -6.83 -3.29
CA THR A 9 9.64 -7.63 -3.62
C THR A 9 9.43 -9.09 -3.25
N GLN A 10 10.04 -9.99 -4.02
CA GLN A 10 9.97 -11.42 -3.81
C GLN A 10 11.10 -11.88 -2.89
N TYR A 11 10.75 -12.72 -1.92
CA TYR A 11 11.71 -13.31 -1.00
C TYR A 11 11.43 -14.81 -0.87
N THR A 12 12.50 -15.58 -0.69
CA THR A 12 12.41 -16.99 -0.31
C THR A 12 12.00 -17.13 1.16
N LEU A 13 11.43 -18.28 1.52
CA LEU A 13 11.08 -18.59 2.90
C LEU A 13 12.28 -18.41 3.85
N ASP A 14 13.46 -18.88 3.46
CA ASP A 14 14.68 -18.79 4.28
C ASP A 14 15.12 -17.34 4.51
N GLU A 15 15.04 -16.48 3.49
CA GLU A 15 15.34 -15.05 3.63
C GLU A 15 14.36 -14.36 4.58
N LEU A 16 13.07 -14.67 4.46
CA LEU A 16 12.04 -14.14 5.35
C LEU A 16 12.26 -14.62 6.79
N VAL A 17 12.47 -15.91 7.00
CA VAL A 17 12.73 -16.48 8.34
C VAL A 17 13.97 -15.87 8.96
N THR A 18 15.06 -15.73 8.20
CA THR A 18 16.32 -15.13 8.68
C THR A 18 16.10 -13.68 9.10
N TRP A 19 15.40 -12.90 8.28
CA TRP A 19 15.16 -11.49 8.56
C TRP A 19 14.22 -11.29 9.76
N PHE A 20 13.10 -12.01 9.79
CA PHE A 20 12.08 -11.89 10.84
C PHE A 20 12.53 -12.50 12.16
N SER A 21 13.26 -13.61 12.19
CA SER A 21 13.73 -14.21 13.45
C SER A 21 14.67 -13.29 14.23
N ALA A 22 15.36 -12.38 13.54
CA ALA A 22 16.21 -11.38 14.17
C ALA A 22 15.43 -10.17 14.74
N ARG A 23 14.17 -9.96 14.34
CA ARG A 23 13.40 -8.72 14.59
C ARG A 23 12.03 -8.94 15.22
N SER A 24 11.51 -10.15 15.16
CA SER A 24 10.18 -10.52 15.64
C SER A 24 10.17 -11.98 16.04
N ARG A 25 9.27 -12.32 16.97
CA ARG A 25 9.00 -13.73 17.33
C ARG A 25 7.95 -14.36 16.42
N ILE A 26 7.49 -13.67 15.37
CA ILE A 26 6.38 -14.11 14.51
C ILE A 26 6.60 -15.54 14.01
N CYS A 27 7.81 -15.88 13.56
CA CYS A 27 8.17 -17.21 13.03
C CYS A 27 7.95 -18.36 14.02
N SER A 28 7.93 -18.08 15.33
CA SER A 28 7.68 -19.07 16.39
C SER A 28 6.22 -19.10 16.85
N THR A 29 5.34 -18.28 16.27
CA THR A 29 3.92 -18.21 16.65
C THR A 29 3.04 -18.97 15.67
N LYS A 30 1.81 -19.30 16.12
CA LYS A 30 0.76 -19.88 15.25
C LYS A 30 0.31 -18.93 14.13
N LEU A 31 0.66 -17.65 14.20
CA LEU A 31 0.35 -16.67 13.16
C LEU A 31 1.25 -16.82 11.94
N TRP A 32 2.44 -17.40 12.06
CA TRP A 32 3.37 -17.53 10.94
C TRP A 32 2.85 -18.39 9.80
N PRO A 33 2.34 -19.62 10.03
CA PRO A 33 1.73 -20.40 8.97
C PRO A 33 0.52 -19.70 8.32
N ALA A 34 -0.29 -18.98 9.10
CA ALA A 34 -1.42 -18.20 8.57
C ALA A 34 -0.95 -17.00 7.74
N ALA A 35 0.15 -16.36 8.14
CA ALA A 35 0.74 -15.23 7.42
C ALA A 35 1.30 -15.68 6.07
N LEU A 36 2.01 -16.81 6.02
CA LEU A 36 2.54 -17.38 4.78
C LEU A 36 1.43 -17.74 3.78
N LYS A 37 0.24 -18.13 4.27
CA LYS A 37 -0.96 -18.35 3.45
C LYS A 37 -1.65 -17.06 2.98
N GLY A 38 -1.20 -15.89 3.47
CA GLY A 38 -1.82 -14.60 3.18
C GLY A 38 -3.13 -14.35 3.93
N GLU A 39 -3.44 -15.18 4.93
CA GLU A 39 -4.69 -15.11 5.72
C GLU A 39 -4.63 -14.03 6.81
N THR A 40 -3.43 -13.63 7.22
CA THR A 40 -3.24 -12.61 8.25
C THR A 40 -2.12 -11.64 7.90
N VAL A 41 -2.17 -10.47 8.52
CA VAL A 41 -1.14 -9.44 8.48
C VAL A 41 -0.57 -9.27 9.89
N PHE A 42 0.67 -8.84 9.99
CA PHE A 42 1.33 -8.65 11.27
C PHE A 42 2.26 -7.45 11.22
N GLU A 43 2.53 -6.88 12.38
CA GLU A 43 3.33 -5.67 12.54
C GLU A 43 4.71 -6.02 13.10
N VAL A 44 5.76 -5.42 12.51
CA VAL A 44 7.14 -5.53 13.01
C VAL A 44 7.77 -4.15 12.88
N GLY A 45 8.02 -3.51 14.03
CA GLY A 45 8.44 -2.10 14.07
C GLY A 45 7.34 -1.21 13.50
N ASP A 46 7.71 -0.22 12.69
CA ASP A 46 6.78 0.75 12.11
C ASP A 46 6.07 0.24 10.83
N TYR A 47 6.16 -1.06 10.53
CA TYR A 47 5.65 -1.64 9.28
C TYR A 47 4.71 -2.81 9.53
N THR A 48 3.61 -2.82 8.78
CA THR A 48 2.70 -3.94 8.64
C THR A 48 3.02 -4.72 7.38
N TYR A 49 3.17 -6.04 7.55
CA TYR A 49 3.58 -6.97 6.49
C TYR A 49 2.44 -7.90 6.09
N ARG A 50 2.33 -8.16 4.80
CA ARG A 50 1.45 -9.17 4.21
C ARG A 50 2.20 -9.97 3.16
N PHE A 51 1.99 -11.28 3.16
CA PHE A 51 2.56 -12.17 2.14
C PHE A 51 1.53 -12.57 1.10
N THR A 52 2.01 -12.82 -0.11
CA THR A 52 1.28 -13.55 -1.15
C THR A 52 2.20 -14.63 -1.69
N HIS A 53 1.80 -15.89 -1.49
CA HIS A 53 2.55 -17.02 -2.00
C HIS A 53 2.50 -17.05 -3.53
N ILE A 54 3.67 -17.14 -4.18
CA ILE A 54 3.76 -17.23 -5.64
C ILE A 54 3.96 -18.68 -6.07
N LYS A 55 5.12 -19.27 -5.74
CA LYS A 55 5.52 -20.65 -6.11
C LYS A 55 6.81 -21.04 -5.38
N ASN A 56 7.05 -22.34 -5.17
CA ASN A 56 8.31 -22.90 -4.67
C ASN A 56 8.91 -22.13 -3.48
N ASP A 57 8.10 -21.88 -2.44
CA ASP A 57 8.53 -21.15 -1.23
C ASP A 57 8.99 -19.70 -1.47
N ILE A 58 8.57 -19.11 -2.60
CA ILE A 58 8.75 -17.70 -2.92
C ILE A 58 7.46 -16.94 -2.59
N TYR A 59 7.62 -15.86 -1.82
CA TYR A 59 6.55 -15.01 -1.35
C TYR A 59 6.76 -13.58 -1.84
N LEU A 60 5.72 -13.00 -2.42
CA LEU A 60 5.64 -11.56 -2.63
C LEU A 60 5.37 -10.91 -1.28
N LEU A 61 6.23 -9.98 -0.88
CA LEU A 61 6.04 -9.20 0.33
C LEU A 61 5.39 -7.85 0.00
N HIS A 62 4.31 -7.55 0.71
CA HIS A 62 3.77 -6.21 0.80
C HIS A 62 4.09 -5.63 2.18
N ALA A 63 4.79 -4.50 2.19
CA ALA A 63 5.16 -3.77 3.40
C ALA A 63 4.57 -2.37 3.33
N VAL A 64 3.79 -2.00 4.34
CA VAL A 64 3.15 -0.69 4.46
C VAL A 64 3.49 -0.12 5.82
N GLU A 65 3.90 1.14 5.87
CA GLU A 65 4.18 1.84 7.12
C GLU A 65 2.88 1.93 7.94
N SER A 66 2.89 1.42 9.18
CA SER A 66 1.69 1.26 10.00
C SER A 66 0.98 2.59 10.26
N ASN A 67 1.74 3.68 10.39
CA ASN A 67 1.19 5.03 10.49
C ASN A 67 0.35 5.45 9.26
N SER A 68 0.70 4.96 8.07
CA SER A 68 -0.06 5.24 6.83
C SER A 68 -1.39 4.47 6.73
N LEU A 69 -1.56 3.39 7.52
CA LEU A 69 -2.81 2.63 7.61
C LEU A 69 -3.84 3.31 8.52
N ILE A 70 -3.37 4.03 9.54
CA ILE A 70 -4.22 4.73 10.51
C ILE A 70 -4.72 6.07 9.94
N ASN A 71 -3.95 6.69 9.04
CA ASN A 71 -4.29 7.93 8.34
C ASN A 71 -4.27 7.73 6.82
N PRO A 72 -5.36 7.27 6.17
CA PRO A 72 -5.42 7.11 4.71
C PRO A 72 -5.36 8.45 3.93
N HIS A 73 -5.15 9.58 4.62
CA HIS A 73 -5.11 10.92 4.06
C HIS A 73 -3.72 11.27 3.49
N GLN A 74 -3.37 10.72 2.31
CA GLN A 74 -2.61 11.49 1.31
C GLN A 74 -2.56 10.86 -0.09
N ALA A 75 -3.71 10.44 -0.63
CA ALA A 75 -3.91 10.48 -2.07
C ALA A 75 -4.92 11.60 -2.37
N PHE A 76 -4.48 12.86 -2.22
CA PHE A 76 -5.23 13.99 -2.78
C PHE A 76 -5.31 13.73 -4.29
N ASN A 77 -6.49 13.33 -4.74
CA ASN A 77 -6.77 12.87 -6.09
C ASN A 77 -6.67 14.07 -7.06
N VAL A 78 -5.44 14.42 -7.46
CA VAL A 78 -5.15 15.51 -8.42
C VAL A 78 -6.00 15.35 -9.68
N LYS A 79 -6.26 14.11 -10.11
CA LYS A 79 -7.15 13.81 -11.25
C LYS A 79 -8.59 14.30 -11.07
N LYS A 80 -9.17 14.22 -9.86
CA LYS A 80 -10.53 14.72 -9.60
C LYS A 80 -10.57 16.25 -9.54
N MET A 81 -9.51 16.89 -9.05
CA MET A 81 -9.43 18.36 -9.01
C MET A 81 -9.34 18.97 -10.42
N VAL A 82 -8.57 18.36 -11.32
CA VAL A 82 -8.48 18.79 -12.73
C VAL A 82 -9.84 18.65 -13.45
N ALA A 83 -10.58 17.56 -13.20
CA ALA A 83 -11.91 17.39 -13.78
C ALA A 83 -12.89 18.49 -13.29
N TYR A 84 -12.82 18.87 -12.02
CA TYR A 84 -13.70 19.90 -11.46
C TYR A 84 -13.37 21.30 -12.02
N ILE A 85 -12.07 21.63 -12.18
CA ILE A 85 -11.62 22.89 -12.78
C ILE A 85 -12.06 22.99 -14.25
N LEU A 86 -11.96 21.90 -15.02
CA LEU A 86 -12.40 21.87 -16.42
C LEU A 86 -13.92 22.08 -16.55
N ILE A 87 -14.71 21.44 -15.69
CA ILE A 87 -16.18 21.59 -15.71
C ILE A 87 -16.58 23.02 -15.35
N LEU A 88 -15.97 23.62 -14.32
CA LEU A 88 -16.24 25.01 -13.94
C LEU A 88 -15.87 26.00 -15.06
N GLY A 89 -14.75 25.78 -15.74
CA GLY A 89 -14.35 26.59 -16.89
C GLY A 89 -15.32 26.49 -18.06
N ALA A 90 -15.84 25.29 -18.36
CA ALA A 90 -16.80 25.07 -19.44
C ALA A 90 -18.17 25.70 -19.16
N VAL A 91 -18.64 25.68 -17.91
CA VAL A 91 -19.90 26.34 -17.53
C VAL A 91 -19.78 27.86 -17.63
N ALA A 92 -18.63 28.42 -17.22
CA ALA A 92 -18.37 29.86 -17.33
C ALA A 92 -18.31 30.33 -18.79
N THR A 93 -17.69 29.57 -19.70
CA THR A 93 -17.62 29.95 -21.13
C THR A 93 -18.98 29.88 -21.82
N ILE A 94 -19.83 28.90 -21.47
CA ILE A 94 -21.20 28.80 -21.99
C ILE A 94 -22.04 30.00 -21.52
N ALA A 95 -21.95 30.38 -20.24
CA ALA A 95 -22.69 31.52 -19.70
C ALA A 95 -22.29 32.85 -20.35
N VAL A 96 -20.99 33.08 -20.58
CA VAL A 96 -20.49 34.29 -21.28
C VAL A 96 -20.95 34.31 -22.74
N SER A 97 -20.96 33.15 -23.41
CA SER A 97 -21.38 33.04 -24.82
C SER A 97 -22.88 33.28 -25.01
N LEU A 98 -23.70 32.94 -24.00
CA LEU A 98 -25.13 33.23 -23.97
C LEU A 98 -25.44 34.70 -23.69
N TRP A 99 -24.62 35.36 -22.84
CA TRP A 99 -24.79 36.79 -22.55
C TRP A 99 -24.30 37.69 -23.68
N ALA A 100 -23.31 37.25 -24.46
CA ALA A 100 -22.77 38.01 -25.60
C ALA A 100 -23.61 37.91 -26.90
N ASN A 101 -24.59 37.00 -26.95
CA ASN A 101 -25.48 36.79 -28.11
C ASN A 101 -26.94 37.23 -27.85
N LEU A 102 -27.15 38.07 -26.83
CA LEU A 102 -28.41 38.71 -26.45
C LEU A 102 -28.28 40.23 -26.65
#